data_AF-A0A2A3XM34-F1
#
_entry.id   AF-A0A2A3XM34-F1
#
_cell.length_a   1.000
_cell.length_b   1.000
_cell.length_c   1.000
_cell.angle_alpha   90.00
_cell.angle_beta   90.00
_cell.angle_gamma   90.00
#
_symmetry.space_group_name_H-M   'P 1'
#
loop_
_entity.id
_entity.type
_entity.pdbx_description
1 polymer ?
#
loop_
_entity_poly.entity_id
_entity_poly.type
_entity_poly.pdbx_seq_one_letter_code
_entity_poly.pdbx_strand_id
1 'polypeptide(L)'
;MFHPDDPFRAHCRGLYSYVGKGLGRGAGLGAAFAALLSYLALEAGVFGLFGPALAELVSSYGGPTLPWWVWAAAGFAVVAILGHRSIQLSGKLLAILLLAEVAIVLVLDAVVVLSGGGPEGFATGIVSPSQIFSGAPGTGILFAILSFVGFEATAVFRDEVRDPELTIPRATYLSLVTIGVFYTVSSWLLISANGESRVVAETTQNPGTIRNSTTQTYLGAVGTHVVQLQFVTSLFACVLAFLNIASRYLFQMGRRGVPGQRIGIAHPRFQAP
;
A
#
# COMPACT_ATOMS: atom_id res chain seq x y z
N MET A 1 23.79 24.87 26.02
CA MET A 1 22.70 25.53 26.76
C MET A 1 22.07 26.52 25.78
N PHE A 2 20.97 26.14 25.12
CA PHE A 2 20.54 26.79 23.86
C PHE A 2 19.35 27.74 24.06
N HIS A 3 19.40 28.85 23.32
CA HIS A 3 18.53 30.03 23.39
C HIS A 3 17.08 29.73 22.95
N PRO A 4 16.05 30.37 23.54
CA PRO A 4 14.63 30.08 23.25
C PRO A 4 14.11 30.41 21.84
N ASP A 5 14.86 31.15 21.02
CA ASP A 5 14.34 31.79 19.79
C ASP A 5 14.80 31.15 18.48
N ASP A 6 15.24 29.89 18.50
CA ASP A 6 15.72 29.22 17.30
C ASP A 6 14.55 28.87 16.35
N PRO A 7 14.42 29.48 15.16
CA PRO A 7 13.28 29.28 14.25
C PRO A 7 13.18 27.84 13.70
N PHE A 8 14.14 26.98 14.02
CA PHE A 8 14.15 25.56 13.66
C PHE A 8 13.18 24.67 14.46
N ARG A 9 12.49 25.20 15.50
CA ARG A 9 11.72 24.36 16.44
C ARG A 9 10.37 23.79 15.97
N ALA A 10 9.75 24.22 14.88
CA ALA A 10 8.30 23.93 14.73
C ALA A 10 7.78 23.18 13.49
N HIS A 11 8.57 22.90 12.44
CA HIS A 11 7.96 22.45 11.16
C HIS A 11 8.74 21.41 10.33
N CYS A 12 9.69 20.68 10.93
CA CYS A 12 10.46 19.66 10.20
C CYS A 12 9.70 18.33 10.14
N ARG A 13 8.80 18.24 9.16
CA ARG A 13 7.87 17.14 8.92
C ARG A 13 8.48 16.20 7.85
N GLY A 14 8.59 14.89 8.12
CA GLY A 14 8.96 13.86 7.13
C GLY A 14 10.45 13.64 6.85
N LEU A 15 10.76 12.54 6.13
CA LEU A 15 12.11 12.02 5.84
C LEU A 15 13.05 13.07 5.20
N TYR A 16 12.51 13.91 4.31
CA TYR A 16 13.26 14.96 3.61
C TYR A 16 13.75 16.09 4.53
N SER A 17 13.09 16.29 5.69
CA SER A 17 13.54 17.26 6.69
C SER A 17 14.75 16.75 7.48
N TYR A 18 14.84 15.43 7.70
CA TYR A 18 16.03 14.78 8.26
C TYR A 18 17.20 14.85 7.27
N VAL A 19 16.96 14.55 6.00
CA VAL A 19 17.95 14.70 4.93
C VAL A 19 18.43 16.16 4.82
N GLY A 20 17.50 17.12 4.87
CA GLY A 20 17.84 18.55 4.82
C GLY A 20 18.66 19.03 6.01
N LYS A 21 18.42 18.48 7.22
CA LYS A 21 19.20 18.78 8.43
C LYS A 21 20.58 18.14 8.43
N GLY A 22 20.72 16.93 7.90
CA GLY A 22 21.99 16.18 7.88
C GLY A 22 22.90 16.53 6.70
N LEU A 23 22.32 16.67 5.50
CA LEU A 23 23.06 16.78 4.22
C LEU A 23 22.87 18.15 3.53
N GLY A 24 22.15 19.07 4.16
CA GLY A 24 21.94 20.42 3.66
C GLY A 24 20.70 20.59 2.78
N ARG A 25 20.39 21.86 2.48
CA ARG A 25 19.11 22.26 1.86
C ARG A 25 18.89 21.68 0.46
N GLY A 26 19.94 21.59 -0.36
CA GLY A 26 19.87 21.03 -1.72
C GLY A 26 19.47 19.55 -1.73
N ALA A 27 20.16 18.73 -0.93
CA ALA A 27 19.85 17.31 -0.77
C ALA A 27 18.44 17.09 -0.19
N GLY A 28 18.03 17.91 0.77
CA GLY A 28 16.67 17.85 1.34
C GLY A 28 15.57 18.15 0.31
N LEU A 29 15.81 19.09 -0.63
CA LEU A 29 14.86 19.39 -1.70
C LEU A 29 14.83 18.28 -2.76
N GLY A 30 16.00 17.76 -3.15
CA GLY A 30 16.10 16.62 -4.06
C GLY A 30 15.37 15.38 -3.53
N ALA A 31 15.54 15.07 -2.25
CA ALA A 31 14.82 13.98 -1.59
C ALA A 31 13.29 14.19 -1.56
N ALA A 32 12.83 15.43 -1.37
CA ALA A 32 11.40 15.74 -1.42
C ALA A 32 10.80 15.55 -2.82
N PHE A 33 11.51 15.99 -3.87
CA PHE A 33 11.09 15.75 -5.26
C PHE A 33 11.11 14.27 -5.62
N ALA A 34 12.16 13.55 -5.23
CA ALA A 34 12.25 12.12 -5.45
C ALA A 34 11.10 11.37 -4.76
N ALA A 35 10.80 11.70 -3.49
CA ALA A 35 9.68 11.11 -2.77
C ALA A 35 8.33 11.41 -3.45
N LEU A 36 8.09 12.67 -3.85
CA LEU A 36 6.87 13.06 -4.54
C LEU A 36 6.71 12.31 -5.87
N LEU A 37 7.77 12.24 -6.67
CA LEU A 37 7.76 11.50 -7.94
C LEU A 37 7.48 10.01 -7.71
N SER A 38 8.10 9.41 -6.69
CA SER A 38 7.84 8.01 -6.31
C SER A 38 6.37 7.79 -5.95
N TYR A 39 5.77 8.63 -5.10
CA TYR A 39 4.34 8.49 -4.77
C TYR A 39 3.43 8.68 -5.97
N LEU A 40 3.73 9.62 -6.88
CA LEU A 40 2.94 9.80 -8.10
C LEU A 40 3.07 8.61 -9.06
N ALA A 41 4.26 8.02 -9.17
CA ALA A 41 4.48 6.82 -9.95
C ALA A 41 3.75 5.60 -9.36
N LEU A 42 3.78 5.46 -8.03
CA LEU A 42 3.02 4.43 -7.32
C LEU A 42 1.51 4.60 -7.53
N GLU A 43 1.01 5.82 -7.38
CA GLU A 43 -0.40 6.15 -7.60
C GLU A 43 -0.87 5.71 -9.00
N ALA A 44 -0.09 6.04 -10.04
CA ALA A 44 -0.38 5.62 -11.40
C ALA A 44 -0.39 4.08 -11.54
N GLY A 45 0.55 3.38 -10.89
CA GLY A 45 0.59 1.92 -10.84
C GLY A 45 -0.63 1.31 -10.15
N VAL A 46 -1.06 1.87 -9.02
CA VAL A 46 -2.24 1.37 -8.28
C VAL A 46 -3.52 1.60 -9.09
N PHE A 47 -3.65 2.71 -9.82
CA PHE A 47 -4.79 2.88 -10.75
C PHE A 47 -4.82 1.83 -11.86
N GLY A 48 -3.65 1.40 -12.33
CA GLY A 48 -3.50 0.28 -13.27
C GLY A 48 -3.96 -1.07 -12.72
N LEU A 49 -3.97 -1.25 -11.39
CA LEU A 49 -4.52 -2.43 -10.71
C LEU A 49 -6.00 -2.25 -10.36
N PHE A 50 -6.38 -1.06 -9.89
CA PHE A 50 -7.74 -0.74 -9.44
C PHE A 50 -8.75 -0.81 -10.57
N GLY A 51 -8.44 -0.24 -11.74
CA GLY A 51 -9.36 -0.21 -12.88
C GLY A 51 -9.79 -1.63 -13.32
N PRO A 52 -8.85 -2.54 -13.63
CA PRO A 52 -9.18 -3.92 -13.98
C PRO A 52 -9.88 -4.68 -12.85
N ALA A 53 -9.44 -4.51 -11.59
CA ALA A 53 -10.05 -5.17 -10.45
C ALA A 53 -11.53 -4.75 -10.24
N LEU A 54 -11.82 -3.45 -10.37
CA LEU A 54 -13.18 -2.94 -10.30
C LEU A 54 -14.00 -3.38 -11.51
N ALA A 55 -13.42 -3.41 -12.70
CA ALA A 55 -14.10 -3.93 -13.90
C ALA A 55 -14.52 -5.40 -13.73
N GLU A 56 -13.62 -6.24 -13.21
CA GLU A 56 -13.87 -7.66 -12.92
C GLU A 56 -14.93 -7.83 -11.82
N LEU A 57 -14.91 -6.98 -10.79
CA LEU A 57 -15.92 -7.00 -9.74
C LEU A 57 -17.29 -6.62 -10.29
N VAL A 58 -17.39 -5.56 -11.08
CA VAL A 58 -18.66 -5.11 -11.64
C VAL A 58 -19.23 -6.14 -12.62
N SER A 59 -18.38 -6.75 -13.46
CA SER A 59 -18.82 -7.79 -14.39
C SER A 59 -19.27 -9.06 -13.67
N SER A 60 -18.65 -9.43 -12.54
CA SER A 60 -19.05 -10.62 -11.77
C SER A 60 -20.44 -10.50 -11.15
N TYR A 61 -20.95 -9.27 -10.93
CA TYR A 61 -22.33 -9.00 -10.50
C TYR A 61 -23.30 -8.67 -11.65
N GLY A 62 -22.91 -8.93 -12.91
CA GLY A 62 -23.76 -8.69 -14.08
C GLY A 62 -23.84 -7.22 -14.52
N GLY A 63 -22.90 -6.39 -14.07
CA GLY A 63 -22.78 -4.99 -14.48
C GLY A 63 -22.17 -4.81 -15.89
N PRO A 64 -22.02 -3.54 -16.33
CA PRO A 64 -21.56 -3.24 -17.68
C PRO A 64 -20.08 -3.55 -17.88
N THR A 65 -19.76 -4.12 -19.05
CA THR A 65 -18.38 -4.41 -19.49
C THR A 65 -17.75 -3.17 -20.13
N LEU A 66 -17.33 -2.23 -19.29
CA LEU A 66 -16.60 -1.03 -19.73
C LEU A 66 -15.08 -1.26 -19.71
N PRO A 67 -14.31 -0.52 -20.54
CA PRO A 67 -12.85 -0.52 -20.45
C PRO A 67 -12.35 -0.13 -19.06
N TRP A 68 -11.27 -0.76 -18.60
CA TRP A 68 -10.71 -0.56 -17.26
C TRP A 68 -10.39 0.91 -16.93
N TRP A 69 -10.01 1.72 -17.93
CA TRP A 69 -9.67 3.13 -17.75
C TRP A 69 -10.89 3.98 -17.36
N VAL A 70 -12.10 3.56 -17.71
CA VAL A 70 -13.34 4.22 -17.28
C VAL A 70 -13.52 4.06 -15.77
N TRP A 71 -13.31 2.84 -15.27
CA TRP A 71 -13.38 2.52 -13.84
C TRP A 71 -12.27 3.20 -13.05
N ALA A 72 -11.04 3.25 -13.60
CA ALA A 72 -9.94 4.00 -13.00
C ALA A 72 -10.25 5.50 -12.92
N ALA A 73 -10.78 6.11 -13.98
CA ALA A 73 -11.17 7.53 -14.00
C ALA A 73 -12.31 7.83 -13.02
N ALA A 74 -13.30 6.95 -12.92
CA ALA A 74 -14.38 7.06 -11.93
C ALA A 74 -13.83 6.99 -10.49
N GLY A 75 -12.94 6.03 -10.21
CA GLY A 75 -12.25 5.92 -8.93
C GLY A 75 -11.46 7.18 -8.60
N PHE A 76 -10.69 7.70 -9.56
CA PHE A 76 -9.93 8.95 -9.42
C PHE A 76 -10.84 10.13 -9.07
N ALA A 77 -11.98 10.29 -9.75
CA ALA A 77 -12.93 11.36 -9.45
C ALA A 77 -13.48 11.25 -8.02
N VAL A 78 -13.84 10.04 -7.57
CA VAL A 78 -14.33 9.80 -6.20
C VAL A 78 -13.26 10.11 -5.17
N VAL A 79 -12.04 9.62 -5.37
CA VAL A 79 -10.90 9.86 -4.48
C VAL A 79 -10.57 11.36 -4.43
N ALA A 80 -10.57 12.07 -5.56
CA ALA A 80 -10.31 13.50 -5.60
C ALA A 80 -11.37 14.31 -4.82
N ILE A 81 -12.65 13.96 -4.99
CA ILE A 81 -13.76 14.60 -4.24
C ILE A 81 -13.64 14.35 -2.74
N LEU A 82 -13.37 13.10 -2.36
CA LEU A 82 -13.21 12.75 -0.96
C LEU A 82 -11.97 13.46 -0.39
N GLY A 83 -10.84 13.42 -1.10
CA GLY A 83 -9.56 14.00 -0.68
C GLY A 83 -9.70 15.49 -0.37
N HIS A 84 -10.51 16.21 -1.15
CA HIS A 84 -10.78 17.63 -0.93
C HIS A 84 -11.64 17.93 0.32
N ARG A 85 -12.45 16.97 0.79
CA ARG A 85 -13.40 17.18 1.89
C ARG A 85 -12.81 16.98 3.29
N SER A 86 -11.48 17.01 3.43
CA SER A 86 -10.77 16.67 4.67
C SER A 86 -11.28 15.36 5.23
N ILE A 87 -10.76 14.29 4.64
CA ILE A 87 -11.09 12.93 5.02
C ILE A 87 -10.64 12.68 6.47
N GLN A 88 -11.49 13.05 7.41
CA GLN A 88 -11.78 12.21 8.54
C GLN A 88 -12.78 11.13 8.07
N LEU A 89 -12.50 10.42 6.96
CA LEU A 89 -12.96 9.02 6.88
C LEU A 89 -12.35 8.43 8.14
N SER A 90 -13.21 8.23 9.14
CA SER A 90 -12.80 7.90 10.49
C SER A 90 -11.70 6.86 10.37
N GLY A 91 -10.46 7.14 10.83
CA GLY A 91 -9.35 6.20 10.70
C GLY A 91 -9.72 4.81 11.23
N LYS A 92 -10.74 4.75 12.10
CA LYS A 92 -11.47 3.57 12.54
C LYS A 92 -12.07 2.73 11.40
N LEU A 93 -12.76 3.32 10.42
CA LEU A 93 -13.32 2.59 9.26
C LEU A 93 -12.23 1.97 8.39
N LEU A 94 -11.19 2.75 8.07
CA LEU A 94 -10.04 2.22 7.32
C LEU A 94 -9.34 1.11 8.08
N ALA A 95 -9.16 1.27 9.40
CA ALA A 95 -8.60 0.23 10.25
C ALA A 95 -9.49 -1.03 10.30
N ILE A 96 -10.81 -0.89 10.36
CA ILE A 96 -11.75 -2.02 10.32
C ILE A 96 -11.64 -2.77 8.99
N LEU A 97 -11.62 -2.05 7.86
CA LEU A 97 -11.46 -2.65 6.54
C LEU A 97 -10.14 -3.39 6.42
N LEU A 98 -9.04 -2.79 6.88
CA LEU A 98 -7.72 -3.42 6.91
C LEU A 98 -7.72 -4.69 7.78
N LEU A 99 -8.29 -4.63 8.99
CA LEU A 99 -8.37 -5.79 9.88
C LEU A 99 -9.24 -6.90 9.28
N ALA A 100 -10.33 -6.55 8.61
CA ALA A 100 -11.15 -7.52 7.89
C ALA A 100 -10.36 -8.17 6.74
N GLU A 101 -9.52 -7.40 6.03
CA GLU A 101 -8.68 -7.90 4.94
C GLU A 101 -7.61 -8.87 5.46
N VAL A 102 -6.91 -8.49 6.52
CA VAL A 102 -5.95 -9.40 7.18
C VAL A 102 -6.67 -10.66 7.67
N ALA A 103 -7.87 -10.53 8.25
CA ALA A 103 -8.63 -11.67 8.73
C ALA A 103 -8.99 -12.66 7.62
N ILE A 104 -9.49 -12.22 6.45
CA ILE A 104 -9.85 -13.15 5.38
C ILE A 104 -8.63 -13.87 4.81
N VAL A 105 -7.49 -13.20 4.72
CA VAL A 105 -6.23 -13.82 4.26
C VAL A 105 -5.77 -14.86 5.29
N LEU A 106 -5.82 -14.54 6.59
CA LEU A 106 -5.49 -15.51 7.63
C LEU A 106 -6.45 -16.71 7.64
N VAL A 107 -7.73 -16.51 7.31
CA VAL A 107 -8.68 -17.63 7.14
C VAL A 107 -8.27 -18.49 5.95
N LEU A 108 -7.94 -17.90 4.79
CA LEU A 108 -7.43 -18.64 3.64
C LEU A 108 -6.18 -19.45 4.02
N ASP A 109 -5.20 -18.79 4.65
CA ASP A 109 -3.95 -19.40 5.11
C ASP A 109 -4.21 -20.58 6.06
N ALA A 110 -5.09 -20.40 7.03
CA ALA A 110 -5.48 -21.45 7.97
C ALA A 110 -6.13 -22.63 7.26
N VAL A 111 -7.03 -22.39 6.29
CA VAL A 111 -7.68 -23.45 5.52
C VAL A 111 -6.67 -24.22 4.68
N VAL A 112 -5.69 -23.55 4.06
CA VAL A 112 -4.61 -24.20 3.30
C VAL A 112 -3.77 -25.09 4.23
N VAL A 113 -3.38 -24.59 5.40
CA VAL A 113 -2.61 -25.35 6.39
C VAL A 113 -3.39 -26.57 6.88
N LEU A 114 -4.66 -26.40 7.26
CA LEU A 114 -5.52 -27.47 7.76
C LEU A 114 -5.83 -28.53 6.70
N SER A 115 -5.78 -28.17 5.42
CA SER A 115 -5.90 -29.09 4.30
C SER A 115 -4.62 -29.90 4.02
N GLY A 116 -3.53 -29.64 4.76
CA GLY A 116 -2.23 -30.30 4.56
C GLY A 116 -1.40 -29.70 3.41
N GLY A 117 -1.71 -28.49 2.97
CA GLY A 117 -1.10 -27.84 1.80
C GLY A 117 -1.94 -27.98 0.53
N GLY A 118 -1.28 -27.79 -0.62
CA GLY A 118 -1.90 -28.01 -1.94
C GLY A 118 -1.63 -29.41 -2.50
N PRO A 119 -1.82 -29.60 -3.81
CA PRO A 119 -1.66 -30.91 -4.46
C PRO A 119 -0.29 -31.57 -4.27
N GLU A 120 0.73 -30.78 -3.94
CA GLU A 120 2.13 -31.20 -3.73
C GLU A 120 2.57 -31.06 -2.27
N GLY A 121 1.63 -30.78 -1.34
CA GLY A 121 1.93 -30.47 0.05
C GLY A 121 2.42 -29.03 0.24
N PHE A 122 3.33 -28.83 1.20
CA PHE A 122 3.93 -27.52 1.45
C PHE A 122 5.15 -27.28 0.55
N ALA A 123 5.25 -26.08 -0.01
CA ALA A 123 6.34 -25.69 -0.89
C ALA A 123 7.69 -25.74 -0.16
N THR A 124 8.72 -26.21 -0.86
CA THR A 124 10.08 -26.35 -0.31
C THR A 124 11.04 -25.27 -0.78
N GLY A 125 10.62 -24.42 -1.73
CA GLY A 125 11.43 -23.35 -2.31
C GLY A 125 12.04 -22.35 -1.32
N ILE A 126 11.46 -22.19 -0.11
CA ILE A 126 12.01 -21.30 0.93
C ILE A 126 13.36 -21.77 1.47
N VAL A 127 13.67 -23.07 1.39
CA VAL A 127 14.95 -23.65 1.84
C VAL A 127 15.87 -24.02 0.68
N SER A 128 15.49 -23.70 -0.56
CA SER A 128 16.20 -24.09 -1.78
C SER A 128 16.89 -22.89 -2.43
N PRO A 129 18.21 -22.70 -2.27
CA PRO A 129 18.93 -21.57 -2.87
C PRO A 129 18.78 -21.52 -4.40
N SER A 130 18.73 -22.67 -5.07
CA SER A 130 18.57 -22.73 -6.53
C SER A 130 17.23 -22.15 -6.99
N GLN A 131 16.16 -22.33 -6.20
CA GLN A 131 14.85 -21.75 -6.51
C GLN A 131 14.76 -20.27 -6.13
N ILE A 132 15.39 -19.85 -5.02
CA ILE A 132 15.46 -18.44 -4.61
C ILE A 132 16.14 -17.58 -5.69
N PHE A 133 17.20 -18.10 -6.31
CA PHE A 133 17.93 -17.39 -7.37
C PHE A 133 17.46 -17.72 -8.79
N SER A 134 16.39 -18.52 -8.94
CA SER A 134 15.85 -18.89 -10.25
C SER A 134 15.05 -17.76 -10.91
N GLY A 135 14.95 -17.81 -12.24
CA GLY A 135 14.19 -16.83 -13.02
C GLY A 135 14.76 -15.42 -12.90
N ALA A 136 13.97 -14.51 -12.33
CA ALA A 136 14.34 -13.10 -12.16
C ALA A 136 14.28 -12.72 -10.66
N PRO A 137 15.27 -13.10 -9.83
CA PRO A 137 15.26 -12.77 -8.41
C PRO A 137 15.16 -11.25 -8.16
N GLY A 138 15.66 -10.43 -9.09
CA GLY A 138 15.54 -8.98 -9.04
C GLY A 138 14.09 -8.47 -9.03
N THR A 139 13.15 -9.13 -9.74
CA THR A 139 11.74 -8.74 -9.70
C THR A 139 11.10 -9.12 -8.37
N GLY A 140 11.47 -10.26 -7.80
CA GLY A 140 11.05 -10.67 -6.45
C GLY A 140 11.50 -9.66 -5.39
N ILE A 141 12.76 -9.24 -5.44
CA ILE A 141 13.29 -8.20 -4.53
C ILE A 141 12.59 -6.86 -4.76
N LEU A 142 12.35 -6.47 -6.02
CA LEU A 142 11.61 -5.25 -6.35
C LEU A 142 10.22 -5.25 -5.70
N PHE A 143 9.44 -6.31 -5.88
CA PHE A 143 8.11 -6.41 -5.26
C PHE A 143 8.18 -6.50 -3.74
N ALA A 144 9.18 -7.19 -3.18
CA ALA A 144 9.38 -7.22 -1.73
C ALA A 144 9.62 -5.81 -1.17
N ILE A 145 10.53 -5.03 -1.78
CA ILE A 145 10.78 -3.64 -1.38
C ILE A 145 9.50 -2.79 -1.56
N LEU A 146 8.80 -2.97 -2.68
CA LEU A 146 7.56 -2.26 -2.97
C LEU A 146 6.49 -2.50 -1.90
N SER A 147 6.36 -3.73 -1.40
CA SER A 147 5.42 -4.10 -0.33
C SER A 147 5.70 -3.45 1.01
N PHE A 148 6.91 -2.92 1.24
CA PHE A 148 7.27 -2.19 2.46
C PHE A 148 7.24 -0.66 2.29
N VAL A 149 6.92 -0.15 1.09
CA VAL A 149 6.78 1.29 0.89
C VAL A 149 5.64 1.85 1.76
N GLY A 150 5.87 3.00 2.37
CA GLY A 150 4.88 3.66 3.23
C GLY A 150 5.19 3.55 4.72
N PHE A 151 6.23 2.79 5.12
CA PHE A 151 6.67 2.75 6.53
C PHE A 151 7.05 4.14 7.06
N GLU A 152 7.55 5.01 6.18
CA GLU A 152 7.90 6.40 6.46
C GLU A 152 6.69 7.31 6.70
N ALA A 153 5.48 6.90 6.28
CA ALA A 153 4.25 7.66 6.50
C ALA A 153 3.97 7.81 8.00
N THR A 154 4.41 6.87 8.84
CA THR A 154 4.33 6.97 10.31
C THR A 154 4.95 8.26 10.86
N ALA A 155 6.03 8.75 10.22
CA ALA A 155 6.68 10.01 10.60
C ALA A 155 5.92 11.25 10.11
N VAL A 156 5.06 11.12 9.09
CA VAL A 156 4.22 12.22 8.56
C VAL A 156 3.08 12.55 9.52
N PHE A 157 2.54 11.56 10.23
CA PHE A 157 1.45 11.70 11.20
C PHE A 157 1.94 11.92 12.64
N ARG A 158 3.21 12.30 12.83
CA ARG A 158 3.84 12.47 14.15
C ARG A 158 3.06 13.37 15.11
N ASP A 159 2.44 14.42 14.60
CA ASP A 159 1.71 15.42 15.40
C ASP A 159 0.36 14.91 15.91
N GLU A 160 -0.14 13.80 15.37
CA GLU A 160 -1.41 13.19 15.74
C GLU A 160 -1.22 12.13 16.85
N VAL A 161 0.03 11.86 17.25
CA VAL A 161 0.42 10.84 18.24
C VAL A 161 0.71 11.49 19.59
N ARG A 162 0.16 10.94 20.67
CA ARG A 162 0.31 11.46 22.05
C ARG A 162 1.75 11.43 22.57
N ASP A 163 2.49 10.35 22.29
CA ASP A 163 3.90 10.18 22.68
C ASP A 163 4.72 9.72 21.46
N PRO A 164 5.12 10.66 20.58
CA PRO A 164 5.75 10.31 19.32
C PRO A 164 7.15 9.72 19.47
N GLU A 165 7.86 9.96 20.58
CA GLU A 165 9.24 9.47 20.77
C GLU A 165 9.29 7.97 21.05
N LEU A 166 8.28 7.43 21.74
CA LEU A 166 8.19 6.01 22.04
C LEU A 166 7.24 5.27 21.11
N THR A 167 6.10 5.87 20.73
CA THR A 167 5.08 5.18 19.93
C THR A 167 5.53 4.97 18.49
N ILE A 168 6.15 5.97 17.85
CA ILE A 168 6.53 5.86 16.42
C ILE A 168 7.55 4.74 16.21
N PRO A 169 8.70 4.69 16.92
CA PRO A 169 9.67 3.61 16.70
C PRO A 169 9.06 2.23 16.95
N ARG A 170 8.32 2.06 18.05
CA ARG A 170 7.69 0.77 18.39
C ARG A 170 6.67 0.34 17.34
N ALA A 171 5.80 1.25 16.89
CA ALA A 171 4.80 0.97 15.87
C ALA A 171 5.46 0.62 14.52
N THR A 172 6.50 1.36 14.12
CA THR A 172 7.24 1.08 12.88
C THR A 172 7.91 -0.29 12.93
N TYR A 173 8.69 -0.62 13.98
CA TYR A 173 9.34 -1.93 14.05
C TYR A 173 8.34 -3.08 14.15
N LEU A 174 7.29 -2.93 14.96
CA LEU A 174 6.27 -3.96 15.10
C LEU A 174 5.52 -4.19 13.77
N SER A 175 5.10 -3.11 13.09
CA SER A 175 4.42 -3.23 11.80
C SER A 175 5.31 -3.88 10.74
N LEU A 176 6.58 -3.49 10.62
CA LEU A 176 7.52 -4.08 9.67
C LEU A 176 7.72 -5.58 9.92
N VAL A 177 7.92 -6.00 11.17
CA VAL A 177 8.10 -7.41 11.50
C VAL A 177 6.81 -8.20 11.26
N THR A 178 5.66 -7.69 11.73
CA THR A 178 4.37 -8.36 11.56
C THR A 178 4.00 -8.50 10.09
N ILE A 179 4.12 -7.44 9.29
CA ILE A 179 3.84 -7.46 7.85
C ILE A 179 4.82 -8.38 7.11
N GLY A 180 6.11 -8.35 7.48
CA GLY A 180 7.10 -9.24 6.86
C GLY A 180 6.83 -10.72 7.11
N VAL A 181 6.50 -11.09 8.36
CA VAL A 181 6.11 -12.47 8.68
C VAL A 181 4.82 -12.84 7.95
N PHE A 182 3.81 -11.97 7.99
CA PHE A 182 2.53 -12.19 7.32
C PHE A 182 2.72 -12.41 5.81
N TYR A 183 3.36 -11.48 5.09
CA TYR A 183 3.61 -11.63 3.65
C TYR A 183 4.45 -12.85 3.31
N THR A 184 5.45 -13.19 4.13
CA THR A 184 6.26 -14.40 3.90
C THR A 184 5.41 -15.66 4.02
N VAL A 185 4.64 -15.78 5.10
CA VAL A 185 3.79 -16.95 5.36
C VAL A 185 2.67 -17.06 4.33
N SER A 186 1.92 -16.00 4.09
CA SER A 186 0.81 -16.03 3.13
C SER A 186 1.29 -16.26 1.69
N SER A 187 2.43 -15.69 1.28
CA SER A 187 2.99 -15.97 -0.05
C SER A 187 3.46 -17.43 -0.18
N TRP A 188 4.09 -17.96 0.86
CA TRP A 188 4.52 -19.36 0.89
C TRP A 188 3.32 -20.32 0.87
N LEU A 189 2.25 -20.01 1.61
CA LEU A 189 1.01 -20.79 1.58
C LEU A 189 0.27 -20.67 0.25
N LEU A 190 0.28 -19.51 -0.39
CA LEU A 190 -0.29 -19.33 -1.72
C LEU A 190 0.43 -20.20 -2.77
N ILE A 191 1.77 -20.25 -2.73
CA ILE A 191 2.55 -21.15 -3.59
C ILE A 191 2.24 -22.61 -3.27
N SER A 192 2.21 -22.96 -1.98
CA SER A 192 1.91 -24.32 -1.51
C SER A 192 0.53 -24.79 -1.97
N ALA A 193 -0.48 -23.91 -1.87
CA ALA A 193 -1.87 -24.17 -2.24
C ALA A 193 -2.05 -24.50 -3.72
N ASN A 194 -1.25 -23.91 -4.61
CA ASN A 194 -1.34 -24.13 -6.05
C ASN A 194 -0.37 -25.21 -6.57
N GLY A 195 0.56 -25.66 -5.73
CA GLY A 195 1.61 -26.61 -6.12
C GLY A 195 2.81 -25.90 -6.73
N GLU A 196 3.98 -26.17 -6.16
CA GLU A 196 5.24 -25.51 -6.49
C GLU A 196 5.66 -25.71 -7.95
N SER A 197 5.37 -26.88 -8.53
CA SER A 197 5.74 -27.19 -9.92
C SER A 197 4.84 -26.51 -10.97
N ARG A 198 3.60 -26.18 -10.60
CA ARG A 198 2.56 -25.67 -11.52
C ARG A 198 2.39 -24.17 -11.46
N VAL A 199 2.60 -23.59 -10.28
CA VAL A 199 2.31 -22.17 -9.99
C VAL A 199 2.91 -21.21 -11.01
N VAL A 200 4.15 -21.46 -11.46
CA VAL A 200 4.84 -20.59 -12.42
C VAL A 200 4.20 -20.67 -13.80
N ALA A 201 3.87 -21.88 -14.26
CA ALA A 201 3.22 -22.08 -15.55
C ALA A 201 1.81 -21.46 -15.56
N GLU A 202 1.04 -21.67 -14.51
CA GLU A 202 -0.33 -21.15 -14.38
C GLU A 202 -0.36 -19.62 -14.34
N THR A 203 0.52 -19.00 -13.55
CA THR A 203 0.62 -17.54 -13.45
C THR A 203 1.16 -16.88 -14.72
N THR A 204 1.97 -17.59 -15.50
CA THR A 204 2.44 -17.11 -16.81
C THR A 204 1.32 -17.15 -17.85
N GLN A 205 0.49 -18.19 -17.84
CA GLN A 205 -0.63 -18.34 -18.78
C GLN A 205 -1.80 -17.42 -18.44
N ASN A 206 -2.09 -17.23 -17.14
CA ASN A 206 -3.19 -16.41 -16.66
C ASN A 206 -2.70 -15.45 -15.56
N PRO A 207 -2.08 -14.32 -15.94
CA PRO A 207 -1.58 -13.34 -14.97
C PRO A 207 -2.71 -12.81 -14.09
N GLY A 208 -2.49 -12.82 -12.77
CA GLY A 208 -3.40 -12.24 -11.78
C GLY A 208 -4.60 -13.11 -11.37
N THR A 209 -4.80 -14.28 -11.97
CA THR A 209 -5.96 -15.16 -11.64
C THR A 209 -5.70 -16.08 -10.45
N ILE A 210 -4.43 -16.31 -10.09
CA ILE A 210 -4.04 -17.26 -9.04
C ILE A 210 -4.75 -17.02 -7.71
N ARG A 211 -4.94 -15.75 -7.33
CA ARG A 211 -5.69 -15.39 -6.12
C ARG A 211 -7.12 -15.90 -6.20
N ASN A 212 -7.84 -15.56 -7.27
CA ASN A 212 -9.24 -15.94 -7.45
C ASN A 212 -9.40 -17.47 -7.54
N SER A 213 -8.53 -18.17 -8.27
CA SER A 213 -8.58 -19.65 -8.37
C SER A 213 -8.29 -20.33 -7.02
N THR A 214 -7.32 -19.82 -6.25
CA THR A 214 -7.00 -20.34 -4.92
C THR A 214 -8.16 -20.12 -3.96
N THR A 215 -8.68 -18.89 -3.89
CA THR A 215 -9.82 -18.56 -3.03
C THR A 215 -11.04 -19.40 -3.41
N GLN A 216 -11.30 -19.59 -4.70
CA GLN A 216 -12.40 -20.45 -5.15
C GLN A 216 -12.22 -21.90 -4.70
N THR A 217 -10.99 -22.42 -4.73
CA THR A 217 -10.69 -23.80 -4.35
C THR A 217 -10.86 -24.02 -2.85
N TYR A 218 -10.38 -23.10 -2.01
CA TYR A 218 -10.31 -23.30 -0.56
C TYR A 218 -11.47 -22.66 0.21
N LEU A 219 -12.06 -21.57 -0.29
CA LEU A 219 -13.15 -20.82 0.36
C LEU A 219 -14.47 -20.84 -0.43
N GLY A 220 -14.46 -21.40 -1.65
CA GLY A 220 -15.64 -21.46 -2.51
C GLY A 220 -16.05 -20.09 -3.06
N ALA A 221 -17.19 -20.08 -3.76
CA ALA A 221 -17.70 -18.88 -4.44
C ALA A 221 -17.93 -17.69 -3.51
N VAL A 222 -18.48 -17.93 -2.30
CA VAL A 222 -18.73 -16.87 -1.32
C VAL A 222 -17.41 -16.21 -0.89
N GLY A 223 -16.39 -17.01 -0.58
CA GLY A 223 -15.07 -16.49 -0.25
C GLY A 223 -14.46 -15.69 -1.39
N THR A 224 -14.58 -16.16 -2.63
CA THR A 224 -14.06 -15.47 -3.81
C THR A 224 -14.66 -14.08 -3.94
N HIS A 225 -15.99 -13.94 -3.81
CA HIS A 225 -16.65 -12.63 -3.88
C HIS A 225 -16.22 -11.71 -2.74
N VAL A 226 -16.09 -12.24 -1.51
CA VAL A 226 -15.64 -11.46 -0.34
C VAL A 226 -14.22 -10.96 -0.54
N VAL A 227 -13.28 -11.82 -0.95
CA VAL A 227 -11.88 -11.44 -1.19
C VAL A 227 -11.78 -10.46 -2.38
N GLN A 228 -12.57 -10.66 -3.45
CA GLN A 228 -12.57 -9.75 -4.60
C GLN A 228 -13.06 -8.35 -4.20
N LEU A 229 -14.12 -8.27 -3.39
CA LEU A 229 -14.62 -7.00 -2.87
C LEU A 229 -13.57 -6.33 -1.97
N GLN A 230 -12.97 -7.09 -1.05
CA GLN A 230 -11.94 -6.57 -0.15
C GLN A 230 -10.72 -6.04 -0.92
N PHE A 231 -10.26 -6.77 -1.94
CA PHE A 231 -9.17 -6.37 -2.81
C PHE A 231 -9.45 -5.01 -3.48
N VAL A 232 -10.65 -4.81 -4.05
CA VAL A 232 -11.02 -3.53 -4.65
C VAL A 232 -11.09 -2.41 -3.61
N THR A 233 -11.64 -2.68 -2.41
CA THR A 233 -11.69 -1.67 -1.33
C THR A 233 -10.30 -1.32 -0.80
N SER A 234 -9.37 -2.27 -0.78
CA SER A 234 -7.98 -2.08 -0.37
C SER A 234 -7.23 -1.21 -1.36
N LEU A 235 -7.36 -1.48 -2.65
CA LEU A 235 -6.80 -0.65 -3.71
C LEU A 235 -7.36 0.78 -3.65
N PHE A 236 -8.66 0.94 -3.42
CA PHE A 236 -9.27 2.27 -3.22
C PHE A 236 -8.68 3.00 -2.01
N ALA A 237 -8.54 2.32 -0.87
CA ALA A 237 -7.94 2.88 0.34
C ALA A 237 -6.46 3.26 0.12
N CYS A 238 -5.72 2.47 -0.65
CA CYS A 238 -4.34 2.70 -1.02
C CYS A 238 -4.18 3.99 -1.86
N VAL A 239 -4.96 4.13 -2.94
CA VAL A 239 -5.03 5.34 -3.77
C VAL A 239 -5.36 6.57 -2.91
N LEU A 240 -6.35 6.45 -2.03
CA LEU A 240 -6.73 7.52 -1.13
C LEU A 240 -5.59 7.94 -0.18
N ALA A 241 -4.85 6.97 0.37
CA ALA A 241 -3.74 7.23 1.26
C ALA A 241 -2.59 7.94 0.54
N PHE A 242 -2.21 7.47 -0.65
CA PHE A 242 -1.15 8.07 -1.45
C PHE A 242 -1.50 9.48 -1.94
N LEU A 243 -2.74 9.73 -2.36
CA LEU A 243 -3.17 11.08 -2.72
C LEU A 243 -3.05 12.04 -1.52
N ASN A 244 -3.42 11.59 -0.31
CA ASN A 244 -3.29 12.37 0.91
C ASN A 244 -1.82 12.61 1.32
N ILE A 245 -0.94 11.64 1.10
CA ILE A 245 0.50 11.82 1.35
C ILE A 245 1.06 12.81 0.33
N ALA A 246 0.77 12.63 -0.96
CA ALA A 246 1.23 13.51 -2.03
C ALA A 246 0.80 14.97 -1.82
N SER A 247 -0.46 15.22 -1.42
CA SER A 247 -0.95 16.57 -1.12
C SER A 247 -0.20 17.19 0.07
N ARG A 248 0.07 16.43 1.15
CA ARG A 248 0.87 16.88 2.30
C ARG A 248 2.31 17.21 1.89
N TYR A 249 2.92 16.43 1.00
CA TYR A 249 4.25 16.74 0.46
C TYR A 249 4.23 18.03 -0.37
N LEU A 250 3.28 18.16 -1.30
CA LEU A 250 3.10 19.35 -2.14
C LEU A 250 2.88 20.62 -1.30
N PHE A 251 2.04 20.55 -0.28
CA PHE A 251 1.78 21.66 0.63
C PHE A 251 3.04 22.11 1.39
N GLN A 252 3.83 21.14 1.89
CA GLN A 252 5.07 21.45 2.58
C GLN A 252 6.14 22.04 1.66
N MET A 253 6.22 21.57 0.41
CA MET A 253 7.10 22.16 -0.60
C MET A 253 6.62 23.57 -1.00
N GLY A 254 5.30 23.77 -1.14
CA GLY A 254 4.67 25.05 -1.43
C GLY A 254 4.95 26.11 -0.37
N ARG A 255 4.93 25.75 0.93
CA ARG A 255 5.35 26.65 2.03
C ARG A 255 6.82 27.08 1.94
N ARG A 256 7.65 26.35 1.20
CA ARG A 256 9.06 26.71 0.92
C ARG A 256 9.24 27.42 -0.44
N GLY A 257 8.14 27.74 -1.12
CA GLY A 257 8.13 28.48 -2.39
C GLY A 257 8.36 27.63 -3.64
N VAL A 258 8.30 26.30 -3.55
CA VAL A 258 8.57 25.39 -4.68
C VAL A 258 7.39 24.41 -4.85
N PRO A 259 6.74 24.32 -6.03
CA PRO A 259 6.94 25.07 -7.28
C PRO A 259 6.21 26.43 -7.32
N GLY A 260 5.55 26.84 -6.23
CA GLY A 260 4.94 28.15 -6.07
C GLY A 260 4.23 28.30 -4.72
N GLN A 261 4.21 29.51 -4.16
CA GLN A 261 3.67 29.76 -2.81
C GLN A 261 2.17 29.45 -2.68
N ARG A 262 1.41 29.48 -3.78
CA ARG A 262 -0.04 29.24 -3.81
C ARG A 262 -0.44 27.82 -3.41
N ILE A 263 0.43 26.83 -3.65
CA ILE A 263 0.20 25.41 -3.28
C ILE A 263 0.45 25.18 -1.78
N GLY A 264 1.09 26.14 -1.09
CA GLY A 264 1.32 26.09 0.35
C GLY A 264 0.20 26.71 1.20
N ILE A 265 -0.96 27.02 0.62
CA ILE A 265 -2.09 27.67 1.29
C ILE A 265 -3.19 26.62 1.50
N ALA A 266 -3.51 26.29 2.76
CA ALA A 266 -4.51 25.29 3.08
C ALA A 266 -5.92 25.83 2.79
N HIS A 267 -6.85 24.93 2.42
CA HIS A 267 -8.23 25.34 2.13
C HIS A 267 -8.89 25.97 3.37
N PRO A 268 -9.44 27.20 3.27
CA PRO A 268 -9.85 27.99 4.44
C PRO A 268 -10.99 27.37 5.27
N ARG A 269 -11.82 26.51 4.66
CA ARG A 269 -12.97 25.86 5.34
C ARG A 269 -12.70 24.44 5.84
N PHE A 270 -11.79 23.72 5.18
CA PHE A 270 -11.58 22.30 5.43
C PHE A 270 -10.20 22.03 6.08
N GLN A 271 -9.28 23.00 6.04
CA GLN A 271 -7.89 22.86 6.47
C GLN A 271 -7.12 21.72 5.79
N ALA A 272 -7.66 21.16 4.71
CA ALA A 272 -6.93 20.27 3.81
C ALA A 272 -5.85 21.06 3.06
N PRO A 273 -4.66 20.48 2.88
CA PRO A 273 -3.65 20.98 1.95
C PRO A 273 -4.13 20.97 0.49
#